data_AF-A0A5K1GHT4-F1
#
_entry.id   AF-A0A5K1GHT4-F1
#
_cell.length_a   1.000
_cell.length_b   1.000
_cell.length_c   1.000
_cell.angle_alpha   90.00
_cell.angle_beta   90.00
_cell.angle_gamma   90.00
#
_symmetry.space_group_name_H-M   'P 1'
#
loop_
_entity.id
_entity.type
_entity.pdbx_description
1 polymer ?
#
loop_
_entity_poly.entity_id
_entity_poly.type
_entity_poly.pdbx_seq_one_letter_code
_entity_poly.pdbx_strand_id
1 'polypeptide(L)' 'WESDAIVFDSWQHYGTPSYWAQQFFKESSGAFLLPSEICENSTNHMVASALTWHHLEDDAFRLKLK' A
#
# COMPACT_ATOMS: atom_id res chain seq x y z
N TRP A 1 -9.92 14.09 -16.71
CA TRP A 1 -10.66 13.75 -15.48
C TRP A 1 -11.81 12.82 -15.95
N GLU A 2 -12.09 11.63 -15.39
CA GLU A 2 -11.55 10.95 -14.20
C GLU A 2 -11.65 9.43 -14.29
N SER A 3 -10.67 8.74 -13.70
CA SER A 3 -10.83 7.34 -13.32
C SER A 3 -11.16 7.31 -11.82
N ASP A 4 -12.44 7.10 -11.51
CA ASP A 4 -12.83 6.84 -10.12
C ASP A 4 -12.25 5.52 -9.63
N ALA A 5 -11.95 5.46 -8.34
CA ALA A 5 -11.51 4.22 -7.69
C ALA A 5 -12.64 3.18 -7.70
N ILE A 6 -13.89 3.62 -7.57
CA ILE A 6 -15.07 2.76 -7.52
C ILE A 6 -16.00 3.17 -8.67
N VAL A 7 -16.41 2.19 -9.46
CA VAL A 7 -17.41 2.35 -10.51
C VAL A 7 -18.67 1.62 -10.08
N PHE A 8 -19.84 2.22 -10.26
CA PHE A 8 -21.12 1.62 -9.90
C PHE A 8 -22.16 1.81 -11.01
N ASP A 9 -23.09 0.87 -11.11
CA ASP A 9 -24.30 0.96 -11.93
C ASP A 9 -25.56 0.70 -11.05
N SER A 10 -26.73 0.57 -11.67
CA SER A 10 -27.99 0.34 -10.95
C SER A 10 -28.09 -1.03 -10.27
N TRP A 11 -27.12 -1.92 -10.47
CA TRP A 11 -27.12 -3.31 -10.05
C TRP A 11 -25.94 -3.66 -9.12
N GLN A 12 -24.72 -3.18 -9.42
CA GLN A 12 -23.48 -3.54 -8.72
C GLN A 12 -22.46 -2.39 -8.68
N HIS A 13 -21.42 -2.59 -7.86
CA HIS A 13 -20.22 -1.74 -7.83
C HIS A 13 -18.95 -2.59 -7.94
N TYR A 14 -17.89 -2.01 -8.49
CA TYR A 14 -16.60 -2.65 -8.69
C TYR A 14 -15.46 -1.68 -8.41
N GLY A 15 -14.37 -2.19 -7.84
CA GLY A 15 -13.13 -1.44 -7.65
C GLY A 15 -12.26 -1.51 -8.90
N THR A 16 -11.75 -0.37 -9.36
CA THR A 16 -10.72 -0.31 -10.41
C THR A 16 -9.36 -0.79 -9.86
N PRO A 17 -8.36 -1.03 -10.72
CA PRO A 17 -7.02 -1.38 -10.23
C PRO A 17 -6.47 -0.40 -9.20
N SER A 18 -6.76 0.89 -9.34
CA SER A 18 -6.38 1.93 -8.37
C SER A 18 -7.04 1.72 -7.00
N TYR A 19 -8.29 1.26 -6.93
CA TYR A 19 -8.95 0.92 -5.67
C TYR A 19 -8.24 -0.24 -4.96
N TRP A 20 -7.86 -1.28 -5.70
CA TRP A 20 -7.16 -2.42 -5.10
C TRP A 20 -5.76 -2.07 -4.64
N ALA A 21 -5.05 -1.20 -5.37
CA ALA A 21 -3.79 -0.65 -4.91
C ALA A 21 -3.97 0.12 -3.60
N GLN A 22 -4.95 1.02 -3.51
CA GLN A 22 -5.25 1.74 -2.27
C GLN A 22 -5.63 0.79 -1.12
N GLN A 23 -6.44 -0.23 -1.41
CA GLN A 23 -6.83 -1.25 -0.44
C GLN A 23 -5.64 -2.06 0.07
N PHE A 24 -4.64 -2.33 -0.78
CA PHE A 24 -3.39 -2.98 -0.38
C PHE A 24 -2.58 -2.12 0.60
N PHE A 25 -2.59 -0.80 0.46
CA PHE A 25 -1.86 0.13 1.32
C PHE A 25 -2.69 0.71 2.49
N LYS A 26 -3.97 0.32 2.65
CA LYS A 26 -4.87 0.91 3.66
C LYS A 26 -4.33 0.85 5.10
N GLU A 27 -3.61 -0.22 5.43
CA GLU A 27 -3.03 -0.46 6.77
C GLU A 27 -1.71 0.29 6.98
N SER A 28 -1.17 0.93 5.95
CA SER A 28 0.05 1.75 6.06
C SER A 28 -0.24 3.11 6.70
N SER A 29 -1.51 3.49 6.88
CA SER A 29 -1.88 4.75 7.54
C SER A 29 -1.43 4.75 9.00
N GLY A 30 -0.66 5.75 9.40
CA GLY A 30 -0.06 5.84 10.74
C GLY A 30 1.21 4.99 10.93
N ALA A 31 1.70 4.32 9.89
CA ALA A 31 2.99 3.64 9.93
C ALA A 31 4.15 4.63 9.70
N PHE A 32 5.32 4.30 10.23
CA PHE A 32 6.58 5.00 9.99
C PHE A 32 7.26 4.41 8.76
N LEU A 33 7.60 5.26 7.80
CA LEU A 33 8.38 4.87 6.63
C LEU A 33 9.86 4.73 7.02
N LEU A 34 10.45 3.59 6.71
CA LEU A 34 11.88 3.36 6.90
C LEU A 34 12.66 3.74 5.63
N PRO A 35 13.85 4.36 5.75
CA PRO A 35 14.76 4.49 4.64
C PRO A 35 15.15 3.12 4.10
N SER A 36 14.92 2.86 2.82
CA SER A 36 15.22 1.59 2.16
C SER A 36 15.72 1.82 0.74
N GLU A 37 16.74 1.06 0.34
CA GLU A 37 17.27 1.05 -1.02
C GLU A 37 17.09 -0.33 -1.64
N ILE A 38 16.67 -0.36 -2.90
CA ILE A 38 16.55 -1.59 -3.67
C ILE A 38 17.84 -1.77 -4.46
N CYS A 39 18.67 -2.72 -4.04
CA CYS A 39 19.88 -3.08 -4.76
C CYS A 39 19.56 -4.04 -5.90
N GLU A 40 19.05 -3.52 -7.02
CA GLU A 40 18.77 -4.31 -8.21
C GLU A 40 19.51 -3.77 -9.44
N ASN A 41 20.13 -4.68 -10.20
CA ASN A 41 20.89 -4.37 -11.42
C ASN A 41 20.08 -4.67 -12.71
N SER A 42 18.76 -4.88 -12.58
CA SER A 42 17.89 -5.28 -13.70
C SER A 42 17.33 -4.05 -14.44
N THR A 43 16.90 -4.26 -15.68
CA THR A 43 16.27 -3.21 -16.51
C THR A 43 14.81 -2.94 -16.13
N ASN A 44 14.23 -3.72 -15.22
CA ASN A 44 12.84 -3.56 -14.79
C ASN A 44 12.77 -2.57 -13.64
N HIS A 45 11.75 -1.71 -13.67
CA HIS A 45 11.49 -0.79 -12.57
C HIS A 45 10.80 -1.55 -11.42
N MET A 46 11.55 -1.90 -10.38
CA MET A 46 11.01 -2.39 -9.12
C MET A 46 10.91 -1.24 -8.12
N VAL A 47 9.77 -1.15 -7.43
CA VAL A 47 9.53 -0.20 -6.35
C VAL A 47 9.00 -0.98 -5.15
N ALA A 48 9.55 -0.69 -3.98
CA ALA A 48 9.21 -1.32 -2.72
C ALA A 48 9.41 -0.31 -1.58
N SER A 49 8.71 -0.53 -0.48
CA SER A 49 8.80 0.30 0.72
C SER A 49 8.83 -0.56 1.97
N ALA A 50 9.63 -0.15 2.95
CA ALA A 50 9.67 -0.75 4.27
C ALA A 50 8.96 0.17 5.27
N LEU A 51 7.99 -0.37 6.02
CA LEU A 51 7.24 0.38 7.02
C LEU A 51 7.24 -0.34 8.36
N THR A 52 7.19 0.43 9.43
CA THR A 52 6.93 -0.07 10.78
C THR A 52 5.67 0.53 11.37
N TRP A 53 4.88 -0.26 12.09
CA TRP A 53 3.79 0.26 12.91
C TRP A 53 4.00 -0.14 14.35
N HIS A 54 3.60 0.75 15.25
CA HIS A 54 3.61 0.52 16.68
C HIS A 54 2.34 -0.22 17.08
N HIS A 55 2.51 -1.42 17.63
CA HIS A 55 1.41 -2.19 18.18
C HIS A 55 1.19 -1.75 19.64
N LEU A 56 0.18 -0.90 19.86
CA LEU A 56 -0.09 -0.28 21.17
C LEU A 56 -0.34 -1.29 22.30
N GLU A 57 -0.87 -2.48 21.99
CA GLU A 57 -1.22 -3.50 22.98
C GLU A 57 0.02 -4.22 23.55
N ASP A 58 1.06 -4.39 22.73
CA ASP A 58 2.28 -5.13 23.10
C ASP A 58 3.53 -4.23 23.19
N ASP A 59 3.37 -2.91 22.98
CA ASP A 59 4.46 -1.92 22.85
C ASP A 59 5.56 -2.33 21.85
N ALA A 60 5.18 -3.06 20.80
CA ALA A 60 6.12 -3.68 19.87
C ALA A 60 6.02 -3.07 18.47
N PHE A 61 7.17 -2.83 17.83
CA PHE A 61 7.22 -2.43 16.42
C PHE A 61 7.27 -3.66 15.52
N ARG A 62 6.43 -3.68 14.49
CA ARG A 62 6.41 -4.75 13.47
C ARG A 62 6.83 -4.19 12.12
N LEU A 63 7.64 -4.94 11.39
CA LEU A 63 8.11 -4.59 10.04
C LEU A 63 7.20 -5.20 8.98
N LYS A 64 6.88 -4.42 7.93
CA LYS A 64 6.19 -4.90 6.73
C LYS A 64 6.82 -4.29 5.51
N LEU A 65 7.00 -5.13 4.51
CA LEU A 65 7.47 -4.77 3.19
C LEU A 65 6.25 -4.71 2.27
N LYS A 66 6.22 -3.69 1.42
CA LYS A 66 5.16 -3.42 0.47
C LYS A 66 5.74 -3.17 -0.90
#